data_AF-X1D9F9-F1
#
_entry.id   AF-X1D9F9-F1
#
_cell.length_a   1.000
_cell.length_b   1.000
_cell.length_c   1.000
_cell.angle_alpha   90.00
_cell.angle_beta   90.00
_cell.angle_gamma   90.00
#
_symmetry.space_group_name_H-M   'P 1'
#
loop_
_entity.id
_entity.type
_entity.pdbx_description
1 polymer ?
#
loop_
_entity_poly.entity_id
_entity_poly.type
_entity_poly.pdbx_seq_one_letter_code
_entity_poly.pdbx_strand_id
1 'polypeptide(L)'
;MRFAALANVPSGAPFLPAAYHRVGTNPSFAIATEAADLAVSAFDIGGGLETVRRELINIIEKVAGEIGKIGQTLAADNNLRFEGIDFSLAPFPSVGQSIGTAVEKLGVPGFGNHG
;
A
#
# COMPACT_ATOMS: atom_id res chain seq x y z
N MET A 1 -18.07 13.59 -0.91
CA MET A 1 -18.18 12.46 -1.86
C MET A 1 -18.47 11.19 -1.08
N ARG A 2 -19.53 10.43 -1.40
CA ARG A 2 -19.94 9.21 -0.66
C ARG A 2 -20.37 8.05 -1.59
N PHE A 3 -20.08 8.14 -2.88
CA PHE A 3 -20.47 7.15 -3.88
C PHE A 3 -19.24 6.76 -4.70
N ALA A 4 -19.09 5.47 -4.97
CA ALA A 4 -18.11 4.93 -5.92
C ALA A 4 -18.72 3.78 -6.70
N ALA A 5 -18.41 3.71 -7.99
CA ALA A 5 -18.67 2.55 -8.81
C ALA A 5 -17.45 1.62 -8.72
N LEU A 6 -17.67 0.37 -8.36
CA LEU A 6 -16.61 -0.62 -8.18
C LEU A 6 -16.70 -1.68 -9.30
N ALA A 7 -15.54 -2.13 -9.79
CA ALA A 7 -15.42 -3.23 -10.72
C ALA A 7 -14.31 -4.17 -10.23
N ASN A 8 -14.60 -5.47 -10.13
CA ASN A 8 -13.65 -6.49 -9.66
C ASN A 8 -13.03 -6.22 -8.28
N VAL A 9 -13.75 -5.55 -7.38
CA VAL A 9 -13.32 -5.32 -5.99
C VAL A 9 -14.09 -6.26 -5.06
N PRO A 10 -13.52 -7.38 -4.59
CA PRO A 10 -14.17 -8.25 -3.60
C PRO A 10 -14.30 -7.55 -2.24
N SER A 11 -15.17 -8.08 -1.38
CA SER A 11 -15.33 -7.58 -0.01
C SER A 11 -14.03 -7.73 0.79
N GLY A 12 -13.79 -6.81 1.73
CA GLY A 12 -12.60 -6.83 2.57
C GLY A 12 -11.45 -5.94 2.09
N ALA A 13 -11.59 -5.26 0.94
CA ALA A 13 -10.65 -4.21 0.53
C ALA A 13 -10.63 -3.08 1.59
N PRO A 14 -9.47 -2.66 2.12
CA PRO A 14 -9.40 -1.72 3.25
C PRO A 14 -9.41 -0.23 2.86
N PHE A 15 -9.51 0.11 1.57
CA PHE A 15 -9.49 1.50 1.10
C PHE A 15 -10.89 2.07 0.89
N LEU A 16 -11.15 3.25 1.45
CA LEU A 16 -12.37 4.02 1.17
C LEU A 16 -12.26 4.70 -0.21
N PRO A 17 -13.38 4.88 -0.93
CA PRO A 17 -14.76 4.47 -0.59
C PRO A 17 -15.11 3.02 -0.98
N ALA A 18 -14.13 2.19 -1.38
CA ALA A 18 -14.34 0.83 -1.85
C ALA A 18 -14.44 -0.21 -0.73
N ALA A 19 -14.26 0.17 0.54
CA ALA A 19 -14.32 -0.75 1.67
C ALA A 19 -15.76 -1.16 2.00
N TYR A 20 -16.02 -2.46 1.99
CA TYR A 20 -17.29 -3.05 2.41
C TYR A 20 -17.10 -4.46 2.98
N HIS A 21 -17.99 -4.84 3.90
CA HIS A 21 -18.05 -6.18 4.48
C HIS A 21 -19.06 -7.06 3.76
N ARG A 22 -18.78 -8.36 3.65
CA ARG A 22 -19.73 -9.34 3.11
C ARG A 22 -20.69 -9.81 4.20
N VAL A 23 -21.99 -9.71 3.94
CA VAL A 23 -23.01 -10.25 4.85
C VAL A 23 -22.80 -11.76 5.03
N GLY A 24 -22.89 -12.23 6.29
CA GLY A 24 -22.80 -13.65 6.63
C GLY A 24 -21.38 -14.20 6.81
N THR A 25 -20.35 -13.36 6.82
CA THR A 25 -18.97 -13.77 7.16
C THR A 25 -18.58 -13.28 8.56
N ASN A 26 -17.69 -14.01 9.25
CA ASN A 26 -17.23 -13.59 10.59
C ASN A 26 -16.62 -12.18 10.53
N PRO A 27 -16.68 -11.42 11.65
CA PRO A 27 -16.00 -10.15 11.78
C PRO A 27 -14.52 -10.24 11.40
N SER A 28 -14.06 -9.25 10.65
CA SER A 28 -12.68 -9.22 10.17
C SER A 28 -12.20 -7.79 9.94
N PHE A 29 -10.89 -7.64 9.79
CA PHE A 29 -10.26 -6.37 9.45
C PHE A 29 -9.09 -6.61 8.50
N ALA A 30 -8.78 -5.59 7.70
CA ALA A 30 -7.58 -5.48 6.87
C ALA A 30 -6.94 -4.12 7.12
N ILE A 31 -5.67 -3.98 6.79
CA ILE A 31 -4.92 -2.74 6.99
C ILE A 31 -4.57 -2.14 5.63
N ALA A 32 -5.06 -0.93 5.38
CA ALA A 32 -4.62 -0.08 4.28
C ALA A 32 -3.44 0.78 4.76
N THR A 33 -2.37 0.86 3.97
CA THR A 33 -1.23 1.75 4.27
C THR A 33 -1.04 2.79 3.17
N GLU A 34 -0.74 4.02 3.58
CA GLU A 34 -0.20 5.07 2.71
C GLU A 34 1.34 5.00 2.81
N ALA A 35 1.99 4.49 1.76
CA ALA A 35 3.38 4.04 1.81
C ALA A 35 4.25 4.62 0.68
N ALA A 36 3.85 5.77 0.11
CA ALA A 36 4.59 6.42 -0.98
C ALA A 36 6.01 6.84 -0.58
N ASP A 37 6.25 7.12 0.71
CA ASP A 37 7.56 7.40 1.30
C ASP A 37 8.53 6.21 1.20
N LEU A 38 8.03 4.98 1.28
CA LEU A 38 8.85 3.77 1.09
C LEU A 38 9.41 3.72 -0.33
N ALA A 39 8.61 4.10 -1.33
CA ALA A 39 9.06 4.18 -2.72
C ALA A 39 10.09 5.31 -2.92
N VAL A 40 9.85 6.49 -2.36
CA VAL A 40 10.82 7.59 -2.42
C VAL A 40 12.17 7.15 -1.81
N SER A 41 12.13 6.52 -0.63
CA SER A 41 13.32 6.04 0.08
C SER A 41 14.08 4.96 -0.70
N ALA A 42 13.38 3.98 -1.27
CA ALA A 42 14.00 2.94 -2.10
C ALA A 42 14.71 3.52 -3.33
N PHE A 43 14.16 4.58 -3.90
CA PHE A 43 14.65 5.16 -5.15
C PHE A 43 15.79 6.15 -4.90
N ASP A 44 15.88 6.70 -3.69
CA ASP A 44 16.99 7.54 -3.24
C ASP A 44 18.33 6.80 -3.12
N ILE A 45 18.31 5.48 -3.01
CA ILE A 45 19.55 4.67 -3.03
C ILE A 45 20.28 4.81 -4.37
N GLY A 46 19.55 5.14 -5.45
CA GLY A 46 20.08 5.24 -6.79
C GLY A 46 20.53 3.90 -7.37
N GLY A 47 21.22 3.96 -8.51
CA GLY A 47 21.63 2.78 -9.27
C GLY A 47 20.63 2.38 -10.35
N GLY A 48 20.81 1.18 -10.92
CA GLY A 48 19.92 0.67 -11.97
C GLY A 48 18.56 0.21 -11.43
N LEU A 49 17.56 0.14 -12.32
CA LEU A 49 16.17 -0.24 -12.00
C LEU A 49 16.06 -1.53 -11.16
N GLU A 50 16.88 -2.54 -11.44
CA GLU A 50 16.87 -3.81 -10.70
C GLU A 50 17.33 -3.64 -9.23
N THR A 51 18.24 -2.69 -8.96
CA THR A 51 18.66 -2.39 -7.58
C THR A 51 17.54 -1.71 -6.82
N VAL A 52 16.94 -0.69 -7.43
CA VAL A 52 15.81 0.05 -6.84
C VAL A 52 14.60 -0.86 -6.61
N ARG A 53 14.26 -1.73 -7.57
CA ARG A 53 13.20 -2.73 -7.43
C ARG A 53 13.45 -3.65 -6.23
N ARG A 54 14.65 -4.20 -6.12
CA ARG A 54 15.02 -5.11 -5.02
C ARG A 54 14.88 -4.40 -3.68
N GLU A 55 15.31 -3.15 -3.59
CA GLU A 55 15.17 -2.38 -2.36
C GLU A 55 13.70 -2.13 -1.99
N LEU A 56 12.88 -1.72 -2.96
CA LEU A 56 11.46 -1.48 -2.71
C LEU A 56 10.77 -2.75 -2.17
N ILE A 57 11.07 -3.91 -2.76
CA ILE A 57 10.56 -5.21 -2.28
C ILE A 57 11.01 -5.46 -0.83
N ASN A 58 12.31 -5.31 -0.54
CA ASN A 58 12.84 -5.54 0.81
C ASN A 58 12.19 -4.65 1.86
N ILE A 59 11.99 -3.36 1.56
CA ILE A 59 11.37 -2.41 2.48
C ILE A 59 9.90 -2.77 2.72
N ILE A 60 9.13 -3.06 1.66
CA ILE A 60 7.72 -3.46 1.78
C ILE A 60 7.59 -4.76 2.57
N GLU A 61 8.39 -5.78 2.26
CA GLU A 61 8.33 -7.07 2.96
C GLU A 61 8.68 -6.95 4.44
N LYS A 62 9.67 -6.12 4.78
CA LYS A 62 10.04 -5.85 6.16
C LYS A 62 8.87 -5.22 6.93
N VAL A 63 8.29 -4.13 6.39
CA VAL A 63 7.16 -3.43 7.03
C VAL A 63 5.92 -4.34 7.09
N ALA A 64 5.64 -5.09 6.04
CA ALA A 64 4.54 -6.05 5.99
C ALA A 64 4.69 -7.15 7.05
N GLY A 65 5.91 -7.63 7.30
CA GLY A 65 6.19 -8.61 8.34
C GLY A 65 5.94 -8.07 9.75
N GLU A 66 6.26 -6.80 10.01
CA GLU A 66 6.00 -6.14 11.29
C GLU A 66 4.49 -5.91 11.51
N ILE A 67 3.81 -5.29 10.53
CA ILE A 67 2.36 -5.06 10.57
C ILE A 67 1.61 -6.41 10.66
N GLY A 68 2.05 -7.42 9.91
CA GLY A 68 1.41 -8.72 9.86
C GLY A 68 1.43 -9.44 11.21
N LYS A 69 2.54 -9.37 11.95
CA LYS A 69 2.62 -9.91 13.31
C LYS A 69 1.63 -9.21 14.25
N ILE A 70 1.60 -7.88 14.21
CA ILE A 70 0.66 -7.08 15.03
C ILE A 70 -0.79 -7.42 14.67
N GLY A 71 -1.11 -7.49 13.37
CA GLY A 71 -2.44 -7.86 12.88
C GLY A 71 -2.87 -9.26 13.32
N GLN A 72 -1.98 -10.23 13.27
CA GLN A 72 -2.27 -11.59 13.77
C GLN A 72 -2.53 -11.62 15.27
N THR A 73 -1.75 -10.90 16.07
CA THR A 73 -1.98 -10.78 17.52
C THR A 73 -3.34 -10.13 17.80
N LEU A 74 -3.65 -9.01 17.16
CA LEU A 74 -4.94 -8.33 17.31
C LEU A 74 -6.13 -9.22 16.92
N ALA A 75 -5.97 -10.01 15.85
CA ALA A 75 -6.99 -10.97 15.43
C ALA A 75 -7.24 -12.06 16.48
N ALA A 76 -6.16 -12.63 17.04
CA ALA A 76 -6.25 -13.65 18.08
C ALA A 76 -6.91 -13.11 19.36
N ASP A 77 -6.46 -11.95 19.84
CA ASP A 77 -6.93 -11.35 21.11
C ASP A 77 -8.41 -10.95 21.07
N ASN A 78 -8.94 -10.64 19.86
CA ASN A 78 -10.29 -10.13 19.68
C ASN A 78 -11.23 -11.12 18.98
N ASN A 79 -10.78 -12.36 18.70
CA ASN A 79 -11.54 -13.35 17.93
C ASN A 79 -12.04 -12.79 16.57
N LEU A 80 -11.17 -12.06 15.87
CA LEU A 80 -11.41 -11.50 14.54
C LEU A 80 -10.59 -12.29 13.50
N ARG A 81 -10.92 -12.14 12.22
CA ARG A 81 -9.98 -12.49 11.14
C ARG A 81 -9.18 -11.29 10.69
N PHE A 82 -7.88 -11.50 10.49
CA PHE A 82 -7.03 -10.55 9.78
C PHE A 82 -6.96 -10.95 8.30
N GLU A 83 -7.51 -10.12 7.42
CA GLU A 83 -7.65 -10.39 5.98
C GLU A 83 -6.42 -9.92 5.17
N GLY A 84 -5.45 -9.27 5.83
CA GLY A 84 -4.17 -8.89 5.24
C GLY A 84 -3.87 -7.39 5.22
N ILE A 85 -2.89 -7.02 4.40
CA ILE A 85 -2.37 -5.66 4.27
C ILE A 85 -2.43 -5.28 2.79
N ASP A 86 -2.95 -4.09 2.51
CA ASP A 86 -2.96 -3.47 1.19
C ASP A 86 -2.07 -2.23 1.21
N PHE A 87 -0.95 -2.29 0.50
CA PHE A 87 0.00 -1.18 0.39
C PHE A 87 -0.38 -0.30 -0.79
N SER A 88 -0.62 0.97 -0.49
CA SER A 88 -0.82 1.97 -1.52
C SER A 88 0.36 2.93 -1.56
N LEU A 89 0.94 3.09 -2.75
CA LEU A 89 1.87 4.19 -3.03
C LEU A 89 1.10 5.46 -3.42
N ALA A 90 -0.19 5.57 -3.05
CA ALA A 90 -0.97 6.76 -3.35
C ALA A 90 -0.28 8.01 -2.78
N PRO A 91 -0.24 9.10 -3.57
CA PRO A 91 0.44 10.31 -3.17
C PRO A 91 -0.30 10.98 -2.01
N PHE A 92 0.46 11.46 -1.05
CA PHE A 92 0.05 12.52 -0.13
C PHE A 92 0.53 13.86 -0.71
N PRO A 93 -0.08 15.02 -0.39
CA PRO A 93 0.32 16.33 -0.95
C PRO A 93 1.80 16.73 -0.75
N SER A 94 2.60 15.99 0.02
CA SER A 94 4.01 16.27 0.25
C SER A 94 4.93 15.56 -0.75
N VAL A 95 6.01 16.23 -1.15
CA VAL A 95 7.00 15.69 -2.12
C VAL A 95 7.65 14.40 -1.61
N GLY A 96 7.90 14.29 -0.30
CA GLY A 96 8.49 13.11 0.31
C GLY A 96 7.55 11.89 0.38
N GLN A 97 6.27 12.07 0.07
CA GLN A 97 5.24 11.03 0.11
C GLN A 97 4.50 10.98 -1.23
N SER A 98 5.25 11.00 -2.33
CA SER A 98 4.72 11.03 -3.69
C SER A 98 5.35 9.93 -4.54
N ILE A 99 4.52 9.03 -5.06
CA ILE A 99 4.94 8.05 -6.06
C ILE A 99 5.41 8.73 -7.36
N GLY A 100 4.85 9.90 -7.69
CA GLY A 100 5.34 10.69 -8.82
C GLY A 100 6.80 11.09 -8.62
N THR A 101 7.11 11.60 -7.42
CA THR A 101 8.48 11.96 -7.03
C THR A 101 9.40 10.75 -7.02
N ALA A 102 8.94 9.61 -6.51
CA ALA A 102 9.73 8.37 -6.59
C ALA A 102 10.05 8.04 -8.05
N VAL A 103 9.05 7.95 -8.93
CA VAL A 103 9.27 7.62 -10.35
C VAL A 103 10.20 8.61 -11.05
N GLU A 104 10.07 9.91 -10.81
CA GLU A 104 10.96 10.94 -11.36
C GLU A 104 12.42 10.74 -10.95
N LYS A 105 12.69 10.21 -9.75
CA LYS A 105 14.05 9.85 -9.32
C LYS A 105 14.69 8.71 -10.13
N LEU A 106 13.90 7.94 -10.90
CA LEU A 106 14.44 6.99 -11.87
C LEU A 106 15.02 7.67 -13.13
N GLY A 107 14.90 8.99 -13.25
CA GLY A 107 15.44 9.76 -14.37
C GLY A 107 14.43 10.02 -15.49
N VAL A 108 13.13 9.79 -15.26
CA VAL A 108 12.10 10.18 -16.23
C VAL A 108 11.86 11.69 -16.18
N PRO A 109 11.50 12.34 -17.30
CA PRO A 109 11.33 13.80 -17.36
C PRO A 109 10.10 14.33 -16.61
N GLY A 110 9.20 13.44 -16.18
CA GLY A 110 8.04 13.79 -15.35
C GLY A 110 7.04 12.63 -15.27
N PHE A 111 6.44 12.43 -14.10
CA PHE A 111 5.40 11.43 -13.92
C PHE A 111 4.11 11.82 -14.69
N GLY A 112 3.53 10.88 -15.45
CA GLY A 112 2.35 11.14 -16.28
C GLY A 112 2.63 11.62 -17.71
N ASN A 113 3.91 11.75 -18.10
CA ASN A 113 4.30 11.91 -19.50
C ASN A 113 4.13 10.61 -20.31
N HIS A 114 4.37 10.67 -21.61
CA HIS A 114 4.40 9.49 -22.47
C HIS A 114 5.50 8.52 -22.03
N GLY A 115 5.16 7.23 -21.97
CA GLY A 115 6.06 6.12 -21.66
C GLY A 115 6.58 5.41 -22.89
#